data_AF-Q7NLA3-F1
#
_entry.id   AF-Q7NLA3-F1
#
_cell.length_a   1.000
_cell.length_b   1.000
_cell.length_c   1.000
_cell.angle_alpha   90.00
_cell.angle_beta   90.00
_cell.angle_gamma   90.00
#
_symmetry.space_group_name_H-M   'P 1'
#
loop_
_entity.id
_entity.type
_entity.pdbx_description
1 polymer ?
#
loop_
_entity_poly.entity_id
_entity_poly.type
_entity_poly.pdbx_seq_one_letter_code
_entity_poly.pdbx_strand_id
1 'polypeptide(L)' 'MRESWVYQEIFDKGKLQGVRRIILRQLTQKLGKLPADFVQEIESITDSERLERLGLLGLQADDFDSLRAQI' A
#
# COMPACT_ATOMS: atom_id res chain seq x y z
N MET A 1 17.14 -24.64 -13.18
CA MET A 1 16.48 -24.19 -11.93
C MET A 1 16.47 -22.65 -11.72
N ARG A 2 16.86 -21.79 -12.70
CA ARG A 2 16.74 -20.33 -12.57
C ARG A 2 15.34 -19.79 -12.91
N GLU A 3 14.63 -20.45 -13.82
CA GLU A 3 13.31 -20.00 -14.30
C GLU A 3 12.27 -19.93 -13.17
N SER A 4 12.30 -20.88 -12.22
CA SER A 4 11.34 -20.92 -11.10
C SER A 4 11.41 -19.69 -10.18
N TRP A 5 12.59 -19.10 -9.99
CA TRP A 5 12.79 -17.92 -9.12
C TRP A 5 12.26 -16.65 -9.78
N VAL A 6 12.45 -16.51 -11.09
CA VAL A 6 11.95 -15.36 -11.86
C VAL A 6 10.42 -15.34 -11.87
N TYR A 7 9.77 -16.50 -12.00
CA TYR A 7 8.31 -16.59 -11.92
C TYR A 7 7.77 -16.22 -10.54
N GLN A 8 8.45 -16.65 -9.46
CA GLN A 8 8.08 -16.26 -8.09
C GLN A 8 8.24 -14.76 -7.89
N GLU A 9 9.36 -14.16 -8.32
CA GLU A 9 9.56 -12.71 -8.21
C GLU A 9 8.52 -11.90 -8.99
N ILE A 10 8.14 -12.34 -10.20
CA ILE A 10 7.10 -11.66 -10.99
C ILE A 10 5.74 -11.79 -10.30
N PHE A 11 5.42 -12.97 -9.77
CA PHE A 11 4.17 -13.23 -9.06
C PHE A 11 4.07 -12.39 -7.79
N ASP A 12 5.14 -12.34 -7.00
CA ASP A 12 5.21 -11.56 -5.76
C ASP A 12 5.13 -10.05 -6.05
N LYS A 13 5.82 -9.57 -7.09
CA LYS A 13 5.69 -8.17 -7.55
C LYS A 13 4.27 -7.84 -8.00
N GLY A 14 3.62 -8.73 -8.74
CA GLY A 14 2.24 -8.56 -9.18
C GLY A 14 1.26 -8.50 -8.01
N LYS A 15 1.43 -9.38 -7.01
CA LYS A 15 0.65 -9.37 -5.77
C LYS A 15 0.84 -8.05 -5.01
N LEU A 16 2.08 -7.60 -4.85
CA LEU A 16 2.41 -6.38 -4.14
C LEU A 16 1.80 -5.13 -4.82
N GLN A 17 1.87 -5.04 -6.15
CA GLN A 17 1.22 -3.97 -6.91
C GLN A 17 -0.31 -3.99 -6.74
N GLY A 18 -0.92 -5.18 -6.72
CA GLY A 18 -2.35 -5.33 -6.45
C GLY A 18 -2.74 -4.80 -5.08
N VAL A 19 -1.99 -5.18 -4.03
CA VAL A 19 -2.21 -4.71 -2.65
C VAL A 19 -2.09 -3.19 -2.56
N ARG A 20 -1.03 -2.59 -3.13
CA ARG A 20 -0.84 -1.13 -3.15
C ARG A 20 -2.04 -0.41 -3.77
N ARG A 21 -2.52 -0.87 -4.92
CA ARG A 21 -3.69 -0.26 -5.60
C ARG A 21 -4.96 -0.35 -4.75
N ILE A 22 -5.18 -1.48 -4.08
CA ILE A 22 -6.34 -1.67 -3.20
C ILE A 22 -6.26 -0.69 -2.02
N ILE A 23 -5.11 -0.59 -1.36
CA ILE A 23 -4.91 0.31 -0.22
C ILE A 23 -5.11 1.76 -0.65
N LEU A 24 -4.44 2.19 -1.72
CA LEU A 24 -4.59 3.56 -2.23
C LEU A 24 -6.04 3.90 -2.54
N ARG A 25 -6.77 2.96 -3.16
CA ARG A 25 -8.20 3.13 -3.43
C ARG A 25 -9.02 3.24 -2.15
N GLN A 26 -8.80 2.36 -1.18
CA GLN A 26 -9.53 2.37 0.11
C GLN A 26 -9.28 3.66 0.87
N LEU A 27 -8.02 4.06 1.00
CA LEU A 27 -7.61 5.30 1.64
C LEU A 27 -8.22 6.52 0.93
N THR A 28 -8.21 6.53 -0.41
CA THR A 28 -8.82 7.61 -1.19
C THR A 28 -10.34 7.67 -1.01
N GLN A 29 -11.01 6.52 -0.93
CA GLN A 29 -12.46 6.46 -0.72
C GLN A 29 -12.87 6.94 0.67
N LYS A 30 -12.05 6.66 1.69
CA LYS A 30 -12.35 7.00 3.07
C LYS A 30 -11.91 8.42 3.46
N LEU A 31 -10.70 8.81 3.07
CA LEU A 31 -10.06 10.07 3.51
C LEU A 31 -10.10 11.15 2.42
N GLY A 32 -10.66 10.84 1.25
CA GLY A 32 -10.68 11.74 0.10
C GLY A 32 -9.35 11.76 -0.65
N LYS A 33 -9.07 12.87 -1.35
CA LYS A 33 -7.88 12.96 -2.19
C LYS A 33 -6.60 12.92 -1.34
N LEU A 34 -5.79 11.89 -1.55
CA LEU A 34 -4.49 11.75 -0.88
C LEU A 34 -3.43 12.69 -1.48
N PRO A 35 -2.51 13.23 -0.68
CA PRO A 35 -1.34 13.97 -1.16
C PRO A 35 -0.43 13.12 -2.05
N ALA A 36 0.18 13.74 -3.06
CA ALA A 36 0.97 13.01 -4.07
C ALA A 36 2.24 12.38 -3.50
N ASP A 37 2.88 13.05 -2.54
CA ASP A 37 4.02 12.55 -1.77
C ASP A 37 3.64 11.30 -0.96
N PHE A 38 2.47 11.28 -0.35
CA PHE A 38 1.97 10.12 0.37
C PHE A 38 1.65 8.93 -0.56
N VAL A 39 1.09 9.19 -1.74
CA VAL A 39 0.88 8.16 -2.75
C VAL A 39 2.21 7.56 -3.20
N GLN A 40 3.22 8.39 -3.47
CA GLN A 40 4.56 7.92 -3.83
C GLN A 40 5.21 7.10 -2.70
N GLU A 41 5.00 7.50 -1.44
CA GLU A 41 5.47 6.74 -0.29
C GLU A 41 4.89 5.33 -0.30
N ILE A 42 3.57 5.18 -0.46
CA ILE A 42 2.91 3.87 -0.54
C ILE A 42 3.40 3.05 -1.75
N GLU A 43 3.58 3.70 -2.90
CA GLU A 43 4.11 3.04 -4.11
C GLU A 43 5.54 2.53 -3.93
N SER A 44 6.33 3.17 -3.07
CA SER A 44 7.70 2.77 -2.75
C SER A 44 7.80 1.60 -1.78
N ILE A 45 6.74 1.28 -1.02
CA ILE A 45 6.78 0.23 0.02
C ILE A 45 6.88 -1.15 -0.62
N THR A 46 8.05 -1.80 -0.47
CA THR A 46 8.32 -3.15 -0.99
C THR A 46 7.84 -4.28 -0.09
N ASP A 47 7.48 -3.96 1.15
CA ASP A 47 7.07 -4.91 2.19
C ASP A 47 5.54 -5.02 2.29
N SER A 48 5.01 -6.22 2.08
CA SER A 48 3.58 -6.49 2.17
C SER A 48 3.01 -6.28 3.57
N GLU A 49 3.76 -6.58 4.63
CA GLU A 49 3.27 -6.43 6.01
C GLU A 49 3.07 -4.94 6.34
N ARG A 50 4.02 -4.10 5.92
CA ARG A 50 3.91 -2.64 6.08
C ARG A 50 2.71 -2.08 5.32
N LEU A 51 2.42 -2.59 4.11
CA LEU A 51 1.21 -2.23 3.36
C LEU A 51 -0.06 -2.67 4.10
N GLU A 52 -0.14 -3.91 4.57
CA GLU A 52 -1.32 -4.39 5.30
C GLU A 52 -1.59 -3.54 6.56
N ARG A 53 -0.54 -3.20 7.31
CA ARG A 53 -0.65 -2.30 8.47
C ARG A 53 -1.20 -0.93 8.09
N LEU A 54 -0.72 -0.34 7.00
CA LEU A 54 -1.24 0.92 6.45
C LEU A 54 -2.73 0.83 6.10
N GLY A 55 -3.15 -0.29 5.50
CA GLY A 55 -4.57 -0.54 5.23
C GLY A 55 -5.41 -0.57 6.51
N LEU A 56 -4.92 -1.25 7.55
CA LEU A 56 -5.60 -1.33 8.85
C LEU A 56 -5.68 0.02 9.56
N LEU A 57 -4.59 0.80 9.57
CA LEU A 57 -4.57 2.16 10.11
C LEU A 57 -5.53 3.06 9.33
N GLY A 58 -5.56 2.93 8.02
CA GLY A 58 -6.49 3.62 7.13
C GLY A 58 -7.95 3.37 7.47
N LEU A 59 -8.30 2.15 7.90
CA LEU A 59 -9.66 1.81 8.34
C LEU A 59 -10.04 2.49 9.66
N GLN A 60 -9.07 2.79 10.52
CA GLN A 60 -9.30 3.40 11.83
C GLN A 60 -9.18 4.93 11.83
N ALA A 61 -8.47 5.51 10.85
CA ALA A 61 -8.27 6.95 10.76
C ALA A 61 -9.57 7.68 10.41
N ASP A 62 -9.83 8.80 11.06
CA ASP A 62 -10.98 9.66 10.76
C ASP A 62 -10.68 10.62 9.59
N ASP A 63 -9.43 11.08 9.50
CA ASP A 63 -8.91 11.95 8.46
C ASP A 63 -7.46 11.60 8.09
N PHE A 64 -6.95 12.26 7.04
CA PHE A 64 -5.60 12.03 6.55
C PHE A 64 -4.52 12.39 7.58
N ASP A 65 -4.70 13.47 8.34
CA ASP A 65 -3.72 13.91 9.34
C ASP A 65 -3.58 12.90 10.49
N SER A 66 -4.71 12.33 10.93
CA SER A 66 -4.78 11.27 11.95
C SER A 66 -4.14 9.97 11.48
N LEU A 67 -4.28 9.65 10.18
CA LEU A 67 -3.54 8.54 9.57
C LEU A 67 -2.04 8.84 9.57
N ARG A 68 -1.64 10.03 9.13
CA ARG A 68 -0.24 10.41 8.99
C ARG A 68 0.53 10.42 10.31
N ALA A 69 -0.14 10.73 11.42
CA ALA A 69 0.46 10.67 12.75
C ALA A 69 0.80 9.25 13.25
N GLN A 70 0.29 8.20 12.59
CA GLN A 70 0.43 6.80 13.02
C GLN A 70 1.42 5.98 12.17
N ILE A 71 2.03 6.59 11.14
CA ILE A 71 2.90 5.94 10.15
C ILE A 71 4.32 6.47 10.30
#